data_AF-A0A3D3W753-F1
#
_entry.id   AF-A0A3D3W753-F1
#
_cell.length_a   1.000
_cell.length_b   1.000
_cell.length_c   1.000
_cell.angle_alpha   90.00
_cell.angle_beta   90.00
_cell.angle_gamma   90.00
#
_symmetry.space_group_name_H-M   'P 1'
#
loop_
_entity.id
_entity.type
_entity.pdbx_description
1 polymer ?
#
loop_
_entity_poly.entity_id
_entity_poly.type
_entity_poly.pdbx_seq_one_letter_code
_entity_poly.pdbx_strand_id
1 'polypeptide(L)' 'RFCAESLRNWLWVTFTRSNPAADLYGIESFTDSKHWGCRGSLVIDARIKPHMAPPLISDPAIVRRVDQLGAPGGPLHGYV' A
#
# COMPACT_ATOMS: atom_id res chain seq x y z
N ARG A 1 -1.96 -8.23 -7.47
CA ARG A 1 -1.28 -8.59 -6.21
C ARG A 1 -0.52 -7.36 -5.70
N PHE A 2 -1.24 -6.27 -5.34
CA PHE A 2 -0.70 -4.90 -5.29
C PHE A 2 0.56 -4.70 -4.42
N CYS A 3 0.55 -5.20 -3.18
CA CYS A 3 1.64 -4.99 -2.22
C CYS A 3 2.99 -5.56 -2.71
N ALA A 4 2.98 -6.74 -3.36
CA ALA A 4 4.19 -7.44 -3.77
C ALA A 4 4.71 -7.02 -5.17
N GLU A 5 4.00 -6.13 -5.87
CA GLU A 5 4.35 -5.73 -7.23
C GLU A 5 5.57 -4.80 -7.30
N SER A 6 5.84 -4.03 -6.24
CA SER A 6 7.03 -3.18 -6.17
C SER A 6 7.39 -2.80 -4.73
N LEU A 7 8.64 -2.41 -4.50
CA LEU A 7 9.08 -1.85 -3.22
C LEU A 7 8.27 -0.60 -2.84
N ARG A 8 7.92 0.25 -3.81
CA ARG A 8 7.11 1.45 -3.57
C ARG A 8 5.73 1.09 -3.01
N ASN A 9 5.07 0.09 -3.60
CA ASN A 9 3.77 -0.37 -3.12
C ASN A 9 3.89 -0.98 -1.72
N TRP A 10 4.91 -1.80 -1.48
CA TRP A 10 5.18 -2.38 -0.17
C TRP A 10 5.38 -1.31 0.90
N LEU A 11 6.20 -0.28 0.63
CA LEU A 11 6.42 0.85 1.54
C LEU A 11 5.12 1.58 1.85
N TRP A 12 4.35 1.94 0.81
CA TRP A 12 3.08 2.65 0.99
C TRP A 12 2.08 1.81 1.79
N VAL A 13 1.85 0.55 1.42
CA VAL A 13 0.93 -0.34 2.13
C VAL A 13 1.33 -0.50 3.60
N THR A 14 2.61 -0.78 3.87
CA THR A 14 3.11 -1.02 5.23
C THR A 14 2.95 0.22 6.12
N PHE A 15 3.43 1.38 5.67
CA PHE A 15 3.50 2.57 6.52
C PHE A 15 2.25 3.44 6.53
N THR A 16 1.27 3.21 5.65
CA THR A 16 -0.03 3.89 5.70
C THR A 16 -1.14 3.07 6.34
N ARG A 17 -0.91 1.77 6.57
CA ARG A 17 -1.95 0.85 7.08
C ARG A 17 -1.54 0.08 8.34
N SER A 18 -0.33 0.27 8.87
CA SER A 18 0.06 -0.33 10.14
C SER A 18 0.14 0.71 11.24
N ASN A 19 -0.33 0.33 12.43
CA ASN A 19 -0.06 1.01 13.68
C ASN A 19 1.05 0.23 14.41
N PRO A 20 2.27 0.77 14.55
CA PRO A 20 3.39 0.05 15.17
C PRO A 20 3.09 -0.51 16.57
N ALA A 21 2.17 0.09 17.33
CA ALA A 21 1.81 -0.40 18.66
C ALA A 21 0.86 -1.61 18.62
N ALA A 22 0.02 -1.74 17.58
CA ALA A 22 -1.06 -2.72 17.52
C ALA A 22 -0.87 -3.79 16.42
N ASP A 23 -0.06 -3.50 15.40
CA ASP A 23 0.05 -4.28 14.18
C ASP A 23 1.41 -4.98 14.03
N LEU A 24 2.26 -4.99 15.07
CA LEU A 24 3.54 -5.70 15.09
C LEU A 24 3.41 -7.02 15.84
N TYR A 25 3.77 -8.11 15.16
CA TYR A 25 3.81 -9.46 15.70
C TYR A 25 5.14 -10.09 15.36
N GLY A 26 5.60 -11.05 16.15
CA GLY A 26 6.85 -11.74 15.88
C GLY A 26 6.81 -13.19 16.35
N ILE A 27 7.45 -14.06 15.60
CA ILE A 27 7.65 -15.45 16.03
C ILE A 27 8.61 -15.45 17.23
N GLU A 28 8.20 -16.09 18.33
CA GLU A 28 8.92 -16.04 19.60
C GLU A 28 9.19 -14.59 20.04
N SER A 29 8.14 -13.77 20.08
CA SER A 29 8.23 -12.41 20.60
C SER A 29 8.56 -12.39 22.08
N PHE A 30 9.30 -11.36 22.51
CA PHE A 30 9.74 -11.18 23.88
C PHE A 30 9.77 -9.69 24.23
N THR A 31 9.90 -9.41 25.53
CA THR A 31 10.20 -8.07 26.02
C THR A 31 11.35 -8.18 27.02
N ASP A 32 12.45 -7.49 26.75
CA ASP A 32 13.60 -7.40 27.65
C ASP A 32 13.90 -5.93 27.92
N SER A 33 14.01 -5.55 29.20
CA SER A 33 14.32 -4.18 29.60
C SER A 33 13.45 -3.12 28.90
N LYS A 34 12.13 -3.40 28.81
CA LYS A 34 11.10 -2.59 28.11
C LYS A 34 11.25 -2.48 26.58
N HIS A 35 12.15 -3.25 25.97
CA HIS A 35 12.28 -3.35 24.52
C HIS A 35 11.52 -4.58 24.03
N TRP A 36 10.56 -4.37 23.15
CA TRP A 36 9.89 -5.46 22.45
C TRP A 36 10.78 -5.97 21.31
N GLY A 37 10.81 -7.28 21.09
CA GLY A 37 11.52 -7.91 19.99
C GLY A 37 10.97 -9.29 19.67
N CYS A 38 11.57 -9.97 18.70
CA CYS A 38 11.26 -11.36 18.36
C CYS A 38 12.49 -12.10 17.88
N ARG A 39 12.53 -13.43 18.07
CA ARG A 39 13.66 -14.27 17.64
C ARG A 39 13.52 -14.77 16.21
N GLY A 40 12.29 -14.94 15.75
CA GLY A 40 11.98 -15.29 14.36
C GLY A 40 11.50 -14.09 13.56
N SER A 41 10.75 -14.38 12.49
CA SER A 41 10.26 -13.36 11.55
C SER A 41 9.33 -12.35 12.23
N LEU A 42 9.55 -11.07 11.91
CA LEU A 42 8.60 -10.00 12.16
C LEU A 42 7.44 -10.09 11.17
N VAL A 43 6.22 -9.93 11.66
CA VAL A 43 4.98 -9.88 10.89
C VAL A 43 4.33 -8.53 11.15
N ILE A 44 4.10 -7.77 10.08
CA ILE A 44 3.44 -6.46 10.13
C ILE A 44 2.05 -6.59 9.54
N ASP A 45 1.01 -6.35 10.34
CA ASP A 45 -0.37 -6.34 9.86
C ASP A 45 -0.71 -5.02 9.14
N ALA A 46 -0.48 -5.01 7.83
CA ALA A 46 -0.82 -3.88 6.95
C ALA A 46 -2.18 -4.07 6.22
N ARG A 47 -3.08 -4.92 6.74
CA ARG A 47 -4.43 -5.08 6.17
C ARG A 47 -5.24 -3.79 6.34
N ILE A 48 -6.20 -3.55 5.44
CA ILE A 48 -7.16 -2.45 5.58
C ILE A 48 -8.07 -2.73 6.78
N LYS A 49 -8.26 -1.74 7.65
CA LYS A 49 -9.17 -1.80 8.79
C LYS A 49 -10.47 -1.02 8.52
N PRO A 50 -11.60 -1.35 9.18
CA PRO A 50 -12.89 -0.70 8.91
C PRO A 50 -12.93 0.82 9.09
N HIS A 51 -12.08 1.37 9.95
CA HIS A 51 -11.99 2.81 10.20
C HIS A 51 -11.10 3.56 9.20
N MET A 52 -10.40 2.84 8.31
CA MET A 52 -9.55 3.46 7.29
C MET A 52 -10.38 3.95 6.12
N ALA A 53 -9.91 5.02 5.48
CA ALA A 53 -10.51 5.48 4.24
C ALA A 53 -10.49 4.35 3.19
N PRO A 54 -11.55 4.23 2.37
CA PRO A 54 -11.53 3.30 1.25
C PRO A 54 -10.39 3.66 0.27
N PRO A 55 -9.81 2.67 -0.43
CA PRO A 55 -8.76 2.94 -1.40
C PRO A 55 -9.30 3.78 -2.56
N LEU A 56 -8.45 4.67 -3.09
CA LEU A 56 -8.71 5.33 -4.35
C LEU A 56 -8.51 4.31 -5.49
N ILE A 57 -9.60 3.90 -6.14
CA ILE A 57 -9.59 2.96 -7.25
C ILE A 57 -10.03 3.71 -8.51
N SER A 58 -9.20 3.65 -9.55
CA SER A 58 -9.53 4.24 -10.85
C SER A 58 -10.67 3.48 -11.52
N ASP A 59 -11.60 4.21 -12.13
CA ASP A 59 -12.63 3.63 -13.00
C ASP A 59 -12.03 3.31 -14.39
N PRO A 60 -12.04 2.04 -14.84
CA PRO A 60 -11.47 1.65 -16.13
C PRO A 60 -12.12 2.33 -17.34
N ALA A 61 -13.40 2.71 -17.27
CA ALA A 61 -14.07 3.44 -18.34
C ALA A 61 -13.57 4.89 -18.42
N ILE A 62 -13.37 5.53 -17.26
CA ILE A 62 -12.84 6.90 -17.19
C ILE A 62 -11.38 6.93 -17.63
N VAL A 63 -10.55 5.98 -17.17
CA VAL A 63 -9.14 5.87 -17.60
C VAL A 63 -9.06 5.76 -19.12
N ARG A 64 -9.81 4.85 -19.74
CA ARG A 64 -9.83 4.71 -21.21
C ARG A 64 -10.24 6.00 -21.94
N ARG A 65 -11.21 6.73 -21.40
CA ARG A 65 -11.66 8.00 -21.99
C ARG A 65 -10.57 9.07 -21.90
N VAL A 66 -9.83 9.13 -20.80
CA VAL A 66 -8.70 10.07 -20.63
C VAL A 66 -7.53 9.67 -21.53
N ASP A 67 -7.19 8.39 -21.61
CA ASP A 67 -6.11 7.88 -22.47
C ASP A 67 -6.35 8.24 -23.95
N GLN A 68 -7.60 8.18 -24.42
CA GLN A 68 -7.98 8.60 -25.78
C GLN A 68 -7.71 10.08 -26.07
N LEU A 69 -7.69 10.95 -25.05
CA LEU A 69 -7.39 12.36 -25.24
C LEU A 69 -5.91 12.60 -25.58
N GLY A 70 -5.01 11.77 -25.05
CA GLY A 70 -3.56 11.82 -25.30
C GLY A 70 -3.08 10.97 -26.49
N ALA A 71 -3.93 10.06 -26.97
CA ALA A 71 -3.64 9.24 -28.15
C ALA A 71 -3.37 10.08 -29.41
N PRO A 72 -2.64 9.56 -30.43
CA PRO A 72 -2.40 10.28 -31.68
C PRO A 72 -3.67 10.85 -32.31
N GLY A 73 -3.66 12.15 -32.61
CA GLY A 73 -4.81 12.88 -33.14
C GLY A 73 -5.81 13.37 -32.07
N GLY A 74 -5.58 13.03 -30.79
CA GLY A 74 -6.35 13.53 -29.66
C GLY A 74 -5.98 14.97 -29.26
N PRO A 75 -6.88 15.67 -28.55
CA PRO A 75 -6.70 17.09 -28.21
C PRO A 75 -5.54 17.37 -27.25
N LEU A 76 -5.05 16.36 -26.53
CA LEU A 76 -3.90 16.48 -25.61
C LEU A 76 -2.63 15.84 -26.18
N HIS A 77 -2.67 15.34 -27.41
CA HIS A 77 -1.55 14.64 -28.01
C HIS A 77 -0.29 15.52 -28.08
N GLY A 78 0.83 15.01 -27.57
CA GLY A 78 2.11 15.73 -27.52
C GLY A 78 2.32 16.62 -26.29
N TYR A 79 1.29 16.80 -25.45
CA TYR A 79 1.39 17.49 -24.16
C TYR A 79 1.43 16.52 -22.97
N VAL A 80 0.82 15.34 -23.13
CA VAL A 80 0.81 14.22 -22.18
C VAL A 80 1.46 12.98 -22.78
#